data_AF-A0A4Y2KBH7-F1
#
_entry.id   AF-A0A4Y2KBH7-F1
#
_cell.length_a   1.000
_cell.length_b   1.000
_cell.length_c   1.000
_cell.angle_alpha   90.00
_cell.angle_beta   90.00
_cell.angle_gamma   90.00
#
_symmetry.space_group_name_H-M   'P 1'
#
loop_
_entity.id
_entity.type
_entity.pdbx_description
1 polymer ?
#
loop_
_entity_poly.entity_id
_entity_poly.type
_entity_poly.pdbx_seq_one_letter_code
_entity_poly.pdbx_strand_id
1 'polypeptide(L)'
;MIVEKAKKFGQDLGVAESECNYSDGWLRNFKFRHGIRRLDVTGETLSANQNSAEKYKDEFEKIVSDNDLTPEQIYNADETGLLWRCLPTSTLAGGGEKAAKGLKKKQRQINRFAMC
;
A
#
# COMPACT_ATOMS: atom_id res chain seq x y z
N MET A 1 0.56 16.55 4.86
CA MET A 1 1.17 15.98 6.09
C MET A 1 2.49 16.64 6.54
N ILE A 2 3.59 16.63 5.79
CA ILE A 2 4.87 17.22 6.29
C ILE A 2 4.83 18.75 6.34
N VAL A 3 4.41 19.40 5.26
CA VAL A 3 4.31 20.87 5.18
C VAL A 3 3.32 21.42 6.22
N GLU A 4 2.15 20.80 6.36
CA GLU A 4 1.15 21.22 7.35
C GLU A 4 1.65 21.09 8.80
N LYS A 5 2.35 20.00 9.13
CA LYS A 5 2.96 19.86 10.46
C LYS A 5 4.09 20.86 10.68
N ALA A 6 4.90 21.13 9.65
CA ALA A 6 5.97 22.11 9.73
C ALA A 6 5.42 23.53 9.96
N LYS A 7 4.33 23.90 9.28
CA LYS A 7 3.60 25.15 9.53
C LYS A 7 3.11 25.26 10.97
N LYS A 8 2.49 24.19 11.49
CA LYS A 8 2.03 24.14 12.89
C LYS A 8 3.19 24.34 13.87
N PHE A 9 4.30 23.62 13.68
CA PHE A 9 5.48 23.80 14.54
C PHE A 9 6.11 25.18 14.41
N GLY A 10 6.12 25.77 13.21
CA GLY A 10 6.55 27.16 13.03
C GLY A 10 5.73 28.13 13.87
N GLN A 11 4.41 27.98 13.86
CA GLN A 11 3.51 28.78 14.70
C GLN A 11 3.76 28.56 16.19
N ASP A 12 3.87 27.30 16.62
CA ASP A 12 4.13 26.94 18.03
C ASP A 12 5.50 27.47 18.52
N LEU A 13 6.49 27.60 17.62
CA LEU A 13 7.82 28.14 17.91
C LEU A 13 7.94 29.65 17.70
N GLY A 14 6.86 30.33 17.32
CA GLY A 14 6.84 31.79 17.10
C GLY A 14 7.55 32.25 15.82
N VAL A 15 7.78 31.36 14.85
CA VAL A 15 8.35 31.70 13.54
C VAL A 15 7.25 32.32 12.68
N ALA A 16 7.49 33.54 12.19
CA ALA A 16 6.53 34.21 11.31
C ALA A 16 6.36 33.44 10.00
N GLU A 17 5.13 33.36 9.46
CA GLU A 17 4.87 32.63 8.22
C GLU A 17 5.62 33.24 7.02
N SER A 18 6.00 34.52 7.11
CA SER A 18 6.87 35.22 6.16
C SER A 18 8.35 34.82 6.20
N GLU A 19 8.82 34.26 7.32
CA GLU A 19 10.23 33.86 7.50
C GLU A 19 10.52 32.46 6.94
N CYS A 20 9.51 31.59 6.90
CA CYS A 20 9.68 30.22 6.43
C CYS A 20 8.76 29.90 5.26
N ASN A 21 9.34 29.88 4.05
CA ASN A 21 8.62 29.45 2.86
C ASN A 21 8.60 27.91 2.77
N TYR A 22 7.50 27.30 3.20
CA TYR A 22 7.22 25.85 3.11
C TYR A 22 6.88 25.38 1.68
N SER A 23 7.59 25.93 0.69
CA SER A 23 7.47 25.59 -0.73
C SER A 23 7.76 24.11 -1.02
N ASP A 24 7.39 23.67 -2.22
CA ASP A 24 7.77 22.34 -2.72
C ASP A 24 9.29 22.16 -2.78
N GLY A 25 10.03 23.23 -3.08
CA GLY A 25 11.50 23.22 -3.05
C GLY A 25 12.07 22.98 -1.66
N TRP A 26 11.50 23.64 -0.64
CA TRP A 26 11.84 23.39 0.77
C TRP A 26 11.53 21.94 1.16
N LEU A 27 10.33 21.43 0.81
CA LEU A 27 9.94 20.06 1.12
C LEU A 27 10.87 19.03 0.45
N ARG A 28 11.24 19.27 -0.81
CA ARG A 28 12.18 18.41 -1.55
C ARG A 28 13.54 18.36 -0.88
N ASN A 29 14.10 19.52 -0.56
CA ASN A 29 15.41 19.62 0.08
C ASN A 29 15.40 19.04 1.50
N PHE A 30 14.33 19.27 2.27
CA PHE A 30 14.13 18.68 3.59
C PHE A 30 14.13 17.15 3.51
N LYS A 31 13.33 16.58 2.59
CA LYS A 31 13.32 15.13 2.37
C LYS A 31 14.69 14.59 1.97
N PHE A 32 15.39 15.29 1.07
CA PHE A 32 16.72 14.90 0.62
C PHE A 32 17.75 14.91 1.76
N ARG A 33 17.84 16.01 2.53
CA ARG A 33 18.78 16.16 3.65
C ARG A 33 18.58 15.10 4.73
N HIS A 34 17.34 14.73 5.00
CA HIS A 34 17.01 13.75 6.03
C HIS A 34 16.83 12.32 5.48
N GLY A 35 17.08 12.11 4.18
CA GLY A 35 16.99 10.80 3.54
C GLY A 35 15.59 10.20 3.46
N ILE A 36 14.55 11.04 3.63
CA ILE A 36 13.14 10.64 3.61
C ILE A 36 12.76 10.24 2.19
N ARG A 37 12.67 8.93 1.95
CA ARG A 37 12.27 8.36 0.66
C ARG A 37 10.92 7.66 0.78
N ARG A 38 10.11 7.76 -0.27
CA ARG A 38 8.93 6.92 -0.43
C ARG A 38 9.41 5.56 -0.95
N LEU A 39 9.17 4.51 -0.17
CA LEU A 39 9.32 3.14 -0.63
C LEU A 39 7.93 2.64 -1.02
N ASP A 40 7.75 2.28 -2.29
CA ASP A 40 6.54 1.59 -2.71
C ASP A 40 6.67 0.13 -2.27
N VAL A 41 5.86 -0.26 -1.28
CA VAL A 41 5.71 -1.67 -0.89
C VAL A 41 4.68 -2.27 -1.84
N THR A 42 5.13 -2.80 -2.97
CA THR A 42 4.28 -3.60 -3.86
C THR A 42 4.08 -4.98 -3.22
N GLY A 43 3.00 -5.10 -2.45
CA GLY A 43 2.69 -6.29 -1.65
C GLY A 43 2.13 -7.48 -2.42
N GLU A 44 1.64 -7.30 -3.65
CA GLU A 44 0.79 -8.32 -4.30
C GLU A 44 1.40 -8.93 -5.58
N THR A 45 2.32 -8.23 -6.26
CA THR A 45 2.82 -8.67 -7.57
C THR A 45 3.78 -9.87 -7.52
N LEU A 46 4.27 -10.25 -6.33
CA LEU A 46 5.33 -11.27 -6.19
C LEU A 46 4.84 -12.68 -5.82
N SER A 47 3.53 -12.92 -5.65
CA SER A 47 3.04 -14.22 -5.11
C SER A 47 2.22 -15.08 -6.08
N ALA A 48 1.88 -14.60 -7.28
CA ALA A 48 1.08 -15.38 -8.22
C ALA A 48 1.90 -16.53 -8.83
N ASN A 49 1.58 -17.78 -8.44
CA ASN A 49 2.23 -18.97 -8.95
C ASN A 49 1.61 -19.40 -10.29
N GLN A 50 2.22 -18.99 -11.39
CA GLN A 50 1.78 -19.32 -12.75
C GLN A 50 1.70 -20.84 -13.00
N ASN A 51 2.62 -21.62 -12.44
CA ASN A 51 2.62 -23.08 -12.62
C ASN A 51 1.42 -23.75 -11.93
N SER A 52 0.97 -23.20 -10.79
CA SER A 52 -0.25 -23.68 -10.13
C SER A 52 -1.50 -23.28 -10.91
N ALA A 53 -1.54 -22.06 -11.46
CA ALA A 53 -2.65 -21.61 -12.29
C ALA A 53 -2.79 -22.46 -13.57
N GLU A 54 -1.69 -22.79 -14.24
CA GLU A 54 -1.72 -23.61 -15.45
C GLU A 54 -2.27 -25.02 -15.18
N LYS A 55 -1.89 -25.63 -14.06
CA LYS A 55 -2.37 -26.96 -13.66
C LYS A 55 -3.85 -26.97 -13.26
N TYR A 56 -4.37 -25.85 -12.75
CA TYR A 56 -5.75 -25.76 -12.29
C TYR A 56 -6.76 -25.63 -13.44
N LYS A 57 -6.32 -25.25 -14.65
CA LYS A 57 -7.20 -25.13 -15.83
C LYS A 57 -7.96 -26.43 -16.11
N ASP A 58 -7.23 -27.55 -16.18
CA ASP A 58 -7.83 -28.87 -16.45
C ASP A 58 -8.82 -29.30 -15.36
N GLU A 59 -8.56 -28.92 -14.11
CA GLU A 59 -9.45 -29.20 -12.98
C GLU A 59 -10.71 -28.34 -13.04
N PHE A 60 -10.57 -27.06 -13.39
CA PHE A 60 -11.68 -26.14 -13.56
C PHE A 60 -12.61 -26.56 -14.71
N GLU A 61 -12.05 -26.97 -15.86
CA GLU A 61 -12.84 -27.48 -16.99
C GLU A 61 -13.66 -28.72 -16.61
N LYS A 62 -13.10 -29.63 -15.82
CA LYS A 62 -13.84 -30.78 -15.28
C LYS A 62 -14.98 -30.35 -14.37
N ILE A 63 -14.75 -29.41 -13.45
CA ILE A 63 -15.80 -28.91 -12.56
C ILE A 63 -16.95 -28.28 -13.36
N VAL A 64 -16.64 -27.50 -14.39
CA VAL A 64 -17.65 -26.89 -15.28
C VAL A 64 -18.45 -27.96 -16.01
N SER A 65 -17.79 -28.97 -16.57
CA SER A 65 -18.45 -30.06 -17.29
C SER A 65 -19.26 -30.98 -16.37
N ASP A 66 -18.74 -31.34 -15.20
CA ASP A 66 -19.39 -32.27 -14.26
C ASP A 66 -20.66 -31.66 -13.61
N ASN A 67 -20.73 -30.34 -13.56
CA ASN A 67 -21.86 -29.60 -12.97
C ASN A 67 -22.74 -28.89 -14.01
N ASP A 68 -22.50 -29.11 -15.31
CA ASP A 68 -23.21 -28.47 -16.42
C ASP A 68 -23.33 -26.94 -16.27
N LEU A 69 -22.25 -26.28 -15.81
CA LEU A 69 -22.28 -24.84 -15.53
C LEU A 69 -22.25 -24.02 -16.82
N THR A 70 -23.17 -23.06 -16.94
CA THR A 70 -23.13 -22.09 -18.03
C THR A 70 -22.18 -20.93 -17.69
N PRO A 71 -21.65 -20.21 -18.69
CA PRO A 71 -20.78 -19.04 -18.44
C PRO A 71 -21.41 -17.99 -17.51
N GLU A 72 -22.74 -17.84 -17.53
CA GLU A 72 -23.48 -16.91 -16.68
C GLU A 72 -23.50 -17.32 -15.20
N GLN A 73 -23.18 -18.57 -14.88
CA GLN A 73 -23.12 -19.12 -13.53
C GLN A 73 -21.69 -19.11 -12.94
N ILE A 74 -20.70 -18.70 -13.74
CA ILE A 74 -19.30 -18.63 -13.34
C ILE A 74 -18.98 -17.20 -12.91
N TYR A 75 -18.77 -17.01 -11.61
CA TYR A 75 -18.40 -15.72 -11.04
C TYR A 75 -16.95 -15.74 -10.55
N ASN A 76 -16.20 -14.68 -10.87
CA ASN A 76 -14.91 -14.46 -10.23
C ASN A 76 -15.14 -13.80 -8.88
N ALA A 77 -14.62 -14.42 -7.82
CA ALA A 77 -14.60 -13.85 -6.49
C ALA A 77 -13.15 -13.64 -6.07
N ASP A 78 -12.80 -12.39 -5.76
CA ASP A 78 -11.49 -12.06 -5.21
C ASP A 78 -11.62 -11.50 -3.79
N GLU A 79 -10.59 -11.72 -2.99
CA GLU A 79 -10.54 -11.24 -1.62
C GLU A 79 -10.22 -9.74 -1.63
N THR A 80 -11.21 -8.91 -1.35
CA THR A 80 -10.96 -7.51 -1.05
C THR A 80 -10.59 -7.39 0.42
N GLY A 81 -9.31 -7.22 0.71
CA GLY A 81 -8.82 -6.90 2.04
C GLY A 81 -9.11 -5.44 2.39
N LEU A 82 -10.06 -5.18 3.30
CA LEU A 82 -10.24 -3.83 3.82
C LEU A 82 -9.20 -3.55 4.91
N LEU A 83 -8.36 -2.54 4.65
CA LEU A 83 -7.29 -2.16 5.56
C LEU A 83 -7.77 -1.10 6.58
N TRP A 84 -8.38 -1.57 7.67
CA TRP A 84 -8.86 -0.68 8.73
C TRP A 84 -7.75 -0.34 9.73
N ARG A 85 -7.66 0.94 10.14
CA ARG A 85 -6.59 1.51 11.00
C ARG A 85 -5.18 1.39 10.43
N CYS A 86 -5.06 1.49 9.10
CA CYS A 86 -3.76 1.56 8.49
C CYS A 86 -3.06 2.87 8.84
N LEU A 87 -1.96 2.80 9.60
CA LEU A 87 -0.95 3.86 9.50
C LEU A 87 -0.35 3.80 8.08
N PRO A 88 0.10 4.92 7.51
CA PRO A 88 0.68 4.93 6.16
C PRO A 88 1.70 3.80 5.99
N THR A 89 1.50 2.95 4.98
CA THR A 89 2.41 1.85 4.61
C THR A 89 3.79 2.37 4.17
N SER A 90 3.86 3.67 3.84
CA SER A 90 5.11 4.41 3.64
C SER A 90 5.71 4.78 4.99
N THR A 91 6.70 3.98 5.42
CA THR A 91 7.56 4.38 6.53
C THR A 91 8.64 5.30 5.96
N LEU A 92 8.82 6.50 6.54
CA LEU A 92 9.93 7.36 6.18
C LEU A 92 11.22 6.72 6.72
N ALA A 93 12.03 6.13 5.84
CA ALA A 93 13.33 5.59 6.21
C ALA A 93 14.33 6.74 6.38
N GLY A 94 15.19 6.66 7.41
CA GLY A 94 16.28 7.62 7.61
C GLY A 94 17.41 7.41 6.59
N GLY A 95 18.21 8.44 6.32
CA GLY A 95 19.25 8.42 5.26
C GLY A 95 20.27 7.26 5.30
N GLY A 96 20.45 6.59 6.44
CA GLY A 96 21.34 5.43 6.60
C GLY A 96 20.66 4.06 6.43
N GLU A 97 19.34 4.00 6.24
CA GLU A 97 18.60 2.74 6.17
C GLU A 97 18.44 2.27 4.72
N LYS A 98 19.02 1.11 4.41
CA LYS A 98 18.87 0.45 3.09
C LYS A 98 17.48 -0.15 2.88
N ALA A 99 16.76 -0.41 3.97
CA ALA A 99 15.37 -0.88 3.99
C ALA A 99 14.72 -0.44 5.30
N ALA A 100 13.46 0.03 5.26
CA ALA A 100 12.66 0.13 6.48
C ALA A 100 12.38 -1.30 6.96
N LYS A 101 12.81 -1.66 8.18
CA LYS A 101 12.39 -2.92 8.80
C LYS A 101 10.87 -2.89 8.86
N GLY A 102 10.22 -3.68 8.00
CA GLY A 102 8.77 -3.79 7.93
C GLY A 102 8.24 -4.00 9.34
N LEU A 103 7.62 -2.96 9.89
CA LEU A 103 7.02 -3.03 11.19
C LEU A 103 5.80 -3.93 11.01
N LYS A 104 5.90 -5.22 11.37
CA LYS A 104 4.74 -6.11 11.47
C LYS A 104 3.87 -5.59 12.62
N LYS A 105 3.07 -4.56 12.35
CA LYS A 105 1.97 -4.14 13.23
C LYS A 105 0.84 -5.13 13.06
N LYS A 106 0.08 -5.34 14.14
CA LYS A 106 -1.17 -6.09 14.11
C LYS A 106 -2.15 -5.38 13.18
N GLN A 107 -2.08 -5.72 11.91
CA GLN A 107 -3.06 -5.39 10.89
C GLN A 107 -4.33 -6.16 11.25
N ARG A 108 -5.46 -5.48 11.43
CA ARG A 108 -6.74 -6.16 11.43
C ARG A 108 -7.27 -6.07 10.01
N GLN A 109 -7.02 -7.12 9.25
CA GLN A 109 -7.61 -7.32 7.94
C GLN A 109 -9.06 -7.78 8.15
N ILE A 110 -9.98 -7.10 7.48
CA ILE A 110 -11.35 -7.60 7.33
C ILE A 110 -11.43 -8.05 5.88
N ASN A 111 -11.56 -9.36 5.70
CA ASN A 111 -11.64 -9.95 4.39
C ASN A 111 -13.11 -10.00 3.98
N ARG A 112 -13.41 -9.45 2.81
CA ARG A 112 -14.71 -9.60 2.17
C ARG A 112 -14.48 -10.15 0.77
N PHE A 113 -15.24 -11.18 0.43
CA PHE A 113 -15.32 -11.67 -0.94
C PHE A 113 -16.21 -10.74 -1.73
N ALA A 114 -15.69 -10.20 -2.82
CA ALA A 114 -16.48 -9.45 -3.81
C ALA A 114 -16.60 -10.31 -5.06
N MET A 115 -17.82 -10.46 -5.57
CA MET A 115 -18.05 -10.99 -6.92
C MET A 115 -17.99 -9.81 -7.90
N CYS A 116 -17.16 -9.91 -8.94
CA CYS A 116 -17.09 -8.92 -10.02
C CYS A 116 -18.17 -9.14 -11.07
#